data_AF-A0A291RPW3-F1
#
_entry.id   AF-A0A291RPW3-F1
#
_cell.length_a   1.000
_cell.length_b   1.000
_cell.length_c   1.000
_cell.angle_alpha   90.00
_cell.angle_beta   90.00
_cell.angle_gamma   90.00
#
_symmetry.space_group_name_H-M   'P 1'
#
loop_
_entity.id
_entity.type
_entity.pdbx_description
1 polymer ?
#
loop_
_entity_poly.entity_id
_entity_poly.type
_entity_poly.pdbx_seq_one_letter_code
_entity_poly.pdbx_strand_id
1 'polypeptide(L)'
;MTIEGPCDVDRLRTWLADLSPSVGVERATAGEILVHSAADVGARITVPTALACDPTWWAAATVRRMLRTVPDADSCGSPGLAGVLRDGEWFHPRVPDDGVVPANGVLLFKPGLLVGPEALTGLAERLAECGYIASRARMVGGADIGRENMAVDHYRPHIELARRGRLTPEERETFLRIYDRAEFVARFGVSAHEADIVPAYVLVDEYGVPAEHLQAWSEESTRLRGLNSGAVDGPNEIGDCLFVNVFQQSGVLGGRPAVVLNPHIPGVVRALERTENRVVSVLVAAYAEQALPWARMRREFCGTTDPSRALPGSLRGDAFAGLFPLRGADGTPVCRTNNGVHLSNGLVETLHDGRTWFGLRPEDTTTGRLLLTAGVSPELLGCSFVELARRRHAISAVTDGLEYSEVVRILRRAQPLPC
;
A
#
# COMPACT_ATOMS: atom_id res chain seq x y z
N MET A 1 -8.60 26.06 -17.78
CA MET A 1 -8.46 26.45 -16.36
C MET A 1 -7.35 27.46 -16.22
N THR A 2 -7.49 28.48 -15.37
CA THR A 2 -6.46 29.50 -15.10
C THR A 2 -5.98 29.37 -13.67
N ILE A 3 -4.68 29.37 -13.46
CA ILE A 3 -4.02 29.34 -12.15
C ILE A 3 -3.35 30.70 -11.93
N GLU A 4 -3.72 31.39 -10.86
CA GLU A 4 -3.12 32.67 -10.46
C GLU A 4 -2.19 32.50 -9.27
N GLY A 5 -1.03 33.15 -9.29
CA GLY A 5 -0.10 33.21 -8.17
C GLY A 5 1.24 32.49 -8.43
N PRO A 6 2.05 32.29 -7.38
CA PRO A 6 3.38 31.68 -7.53
C PRO A 6 3.26 30.22 -7.95
N CYS A 7 3.76 29.90 -9.14
CA CYS A 7 3.77 28.53 -9.66
C CYS A 7 4.87 28.37 -10.73
N ASP A 8 5.64 27.29 -10.64
CA ASP A 8 6.60 26.91 -11.66
C ASP A 8 5.89 26.17 -12.81
N VAL A 9 5.92 26.74 -14.01
CA VAL A 9 5.16 26.21 -15.16
C VAL A 9 5.74 24.89 -15.68
N ASP A 10 7.05 24.71 -15.61
CA ASP A 10 7.73 23.54 -16.16
C ASP A 10 7.54 22.35 -15.23
N ARG A 11 7.70 22.57 -13.93
CA ARG A 11 7.42 21.54 -12.91
C ARG A 11 5.95 21.17 -12.86
N LEU A 12 5.03 22.13 -13.00
CA LEU A 12 3.60 21.85 -13.13
C LEU A 12 3.32 20.99 -14.37
N ARG A 13 3.92 21.33 -15.52
CA ARG A 13 3.78 20.54 -16.74
C ARG A 13 4.27 19.11 -16.54
N THR A 14 5.43 18.91 -15.91
CA THR A 14 5.96 17.57 -15.59
C THR A 14 4.99 16.77 -14.73
N TRP A 15 4.39 17.40 -13.71
CA TRP A 15 3.46 16.71 -12.81
C TRP A 15 2.06 16.49 -13.36
N LEU A 16 1.70 17.06 -14.51
CA LEU A 16 0.41 16.84 -15.16
C LEU A 16 0.52 16.01 -16.45
N ALA A 17 1.74 15.62 -16.86
CA ALA A 17 2.02 14.98 -18.13
C ALA A 17 1.33 13.61 -18.35
N ASP A 18 0.98 12.89 -17.28
CA ASP A 18 0.30 11.58 -17.33
C ASP A 18 -1.23 11.68 -17.41
N LEU A 19 -1.84 12.85 -17.16
CA LEU A 19 -3.30 12.95 -17.09
C LEU A 19 -3.98 12.75 -18.46
N SER A 20 -3.37 13.28 -19.53
CA SER A 20 -3.78 13.06 -20.91
C SER A 20 -2.82 13.81 -21.83
N PRO A 21 -2.59 13.35 -23.09
CA PRO A 21 -1.93 14.16 -24.12
C PRO A 21 -2.65 15.50 -24.38
N SER A 22 -3.93 15.59 -24.01
CA SER A 22 -4.73 16.81 -24.16
C SER A 22 -4.55 17.83 -23.03
N VAL A 23 -3.82 17.49 -21.96
CA VAL A 23 -3.54 18.44 -20.88
C VAL A 23 -2.30 19.26 -21.23
N GLY A 24 -2.53 20.52 -21.61
CA GLY A 24 -1.47 21.49 -21.91
C GLY A 24 -1.27 22.47 -20.75
N VAL A 25 -0.03 22.88 -20.49
CA VAL A 25 0.29 23.91 -19.48
C VAL A 25 1.16 24.99 -20.11
N GLU A 26 0.65 26.22 -20.13
CA GLU A 26 1.34 27.38 -20.69
C GLU A 26 1.22 28.61 -19.79
N ARG A 27 2.19 29.50 -19.89
CA ARG A 27 2.18 30.77 -19.16
C ARG A 27 1.39 31.80 -19.96
N ALA A 28 0.31 32.34 -19.39
CA ALA A 28 -0.44 33.44 -20.01
C ALA A 28 0.19 34.79 -19.68
N THR A 29 0.50 35.03 -18.40
CA THR A 29 1.11 36.27 -17.92
C THR A 29 2.15 35.98 -16.82
N ALA A 30 2.78 37.01 -16.26
CA ALA A 30 3.78 36.84 -15.20
C ALA A 30 3.23 36.12 -13.95
N GLY A 31 1.92 36.24 -13.67
CA GLY A 31 1.25 35.62 -12.52
C GLY A 31 0.14 34.64 -12.88
N GLU A 32 -0.07 34.33 -14.16
CA GLU A 32 -1.14 33.44 -14.62
C GLU A 32 -0.62 32.30 -15.50
N ILE A 33 -1.06 31.09 -15.19
CA ILE A 33 -0.81 29.87 -15.96
C ILE A 33 -2.14 29.35 -16.48
N LEU A 34 -2.20 28.98 -17.76
CA LEU A 34 -3.34 28.29 -18.36
C LEU A 34 -3.07 26.79 -18.38
N VAL A 35 -4.05 26.04 -17.90
CA VAL A 35 -4.14 24.59 -18.05
C VAL A 35 -5.27 24.28 -19.02
N HIS A 36 -4.90 23.78 -20.18
CA HIS A 36 -5.81 23.29 -21.22
C HIS A 36 -6.18 21.85 -20.90
N SER A 37 -7.45 21.48 -21.08
CA SER A 37 -7.92 20.10 -20.93
C SER A 37 -9.19 19.90 -21.75
N ALA A 38 -9.40 18.71 -22.28
CA ALA A 38 -10.61 18.36 -23.02
C ALA A 38 -11.90 18.47 -22.16
N ALA A 39 -11.77 18.39 -20.84
CA ALA A 39 -12.91 18.45 -19.92
C ALA A 39 -13.48 19.87 -19.71
N ASP A 40 -12.93 20.89 -20.39
CA ASP A 40 -13.28 22.33 -20.28
C ASP A 40 -13.91 22.75 -18.95
N VAL A 41 -13.12 22.66 -17.88
CA VAL A 41 -13.62 22.92 -16.52
C VAL A 41 -13.84 24.43 -16.26
N GLY A 42 -13.45 25.32 -17.17
CA GLY A 42 -13.64 26.78 -17.06
C GLY A 42 -13.09 27.45 -15.79
N ALA A 43 -12.37 26.72 -14.93
CA ALA A 43 -12.14 27.14 -13.56
C ALA A 43 -10.97 28.14 -13.45
N ARG A 44 -11.07 29.04 -12.48
CA ARG A 44 -9.99 29.94 -12.06
C ARG A 44 -9.61 29.57 -10.63
N ILE A 45 -8.35 29.19 -10.41
CA ILE A 45 -7.82 28.84 -9.10
C ILE A 45 -6.72 29.83 -8.71
N THR A 46 -6.77 30.33 -7.48
CA THR A 46 -5.76 31.24 -6.94
C THR A 46 -4.93 30.49 -5.91
N VAL A 47 -3.62 30.46 -6.11
CA VAL A 47 -2.67 29.82 -5.21
C VAL A 47 -2.66 30.57 -3.87
N PRO A 48 -2.93 29.90 -2.74
CA PRO A 48 -2.94 30.55 -1.43
C PRO A 48 -1.60 31.18 -1.08
N THR A 49 -1.63 32.31 -0.38
CA THR A 49 -0.43 33.05 0.04
C THR A 49 0.33 32.36 1.18
N ALA A 50 -0.37 31.56 1.99
CA ALA A 50 0.20 30.75 3.06
C ALA A 50 -0.10 29.27 2.80
N LEU A 51 0.93 28.51 2.41
CA LEU A 51 0.84 27.08 2.15
C LEU A 51 1.82 26.32 3.05
N ALA A 52 1.40 25.14 3.49
CA ALA A 52 2.27 24.18 4.17
C ALA A 52 3.26 23.48 3.21
N CYS A 53 3.14 23.73 1.91
CA CYS A 53 3.87 23.02 0.85
C CYS A 53 4.36 23.96 -0.25
N ASP A 54 5.08 23.39 -1.21
CA ASP A 54 5.44 24.05 -2.46
C ASP A 54 4.17 24.52 -3.23
N PRO A 55 4.10 25.81 -3.66
CA PRO A 55 2.95 26.34 -4.40
C PRO A 55 2.61 25.59 -5.68
N THR A 56 3.62 25.09 -6.40
CA THR A 56 3.44 24.30 -7.61
C THR A 56 2.85 22.93 -7.28
N TRP A 57 3.21 22.34 -6.13
CA TRP A 57 2.63 21.07 -5.68
C TRP A 57 1.15 21.24 -5.39
N TRP A 58 0.79 22.30 -4.66
CA TRP A 58 -0.60 22.63 -4.38
C TRP A 58 -1.41 22.82 -5.66
N ALA A 59 -0.86 23.57 -6.63
CA ALA A 59 -1.50 23.78 -7.93
C ALA A 59 -1.71 22.45 -8.68
N ALA A 60 -0.68 21.61 -8.77
CA ALA A 60 -0.77 20.30 -9.41
C ALA A 60 -1.79 19.37 -8.71
N ALA A 61 -1.79 19.33 -7.38
CA ALA A 61 -2.73 18.54 -6.58
C ALA A 61 -4.18 18.99 -6.83
N THR A 62 -4.42 20.30 -6.85
CA THR A 62 -5.74 20.89 -7.11
C THR A 62 -6.23 20.53 -8.51
N VAL A 63 -5.41 20.75 -9.55
CA VAL A 63 -5.76 20.41 -10.94
C VAL A 63 -6.07 18.92 -11.08
N ARG A 64 -5.24 18.04 -10.50
CA ARG A 64 -5.46 16.59 -10.53
C ARG A 64 -6.76 16.16 -9.88
N ARG A 65 -7.07 16.72 -8.70
CA ARG A 65 -8.33 16.46 -7.99
C ARG A 65 -9.53 16.89 -8.83
N MET A 66 -9.50 18.09 -9.41
CA MET A 66 -10.57 18.58 -10.27
C MET A 66 -10.76 17.69 -11.50
N LEU A 67 -9.69 17.29 -12.19
CA LEU A 67 -9.77 16.49 -13.40
C LEU A 67 -10.15 15.02 -13.18
N ARG A 68 -9.95 14.48 -11.97
CA ARG A 68 -10.41 13.13 -11.62
C ARG A 68 -11.80 13.10 -10.98
N THR A 69 -12.35 14.28 -10.64
CA THR A 69 -13.66 14.38 -9.98
C THR A 69 -14.74 13.88 -10.94
N VAL A 70 -15.47 12.84 -10.53
CA VAL A 70 -16.58 12.29 -11.30
C VAL A 70 -17.81 13.22 -11.25
N PRO A 71 -18.67 13.25 -12.27
CA PRO A 71 -19.83 14.16 -12.31
C PRO A 71 -20.81 14.01 -11.14
N ASP A 72 -20.87 12.84 -10.53
CA ASP A 72 -21.78 12.46 -9.44
C ASP A 72 -21.08 12.36 -8.07
N ALA A 73 -19.94 13.05 -7.89
CA ALA A 73 -19.16 13.02 -6.65
C ALA A 73 -20.00 13.38 -5.41
N ASP A 74 -20.93 14.32 -5.50
CA ASP A 74 -21.84 14.68 -4.39
C ASP A 74 -22.69 13.50 -3.90
N SER A 75 -23.00 12.55 -4.79
CA SER A 75 -23.73 11.32 -4.45
C SER A 75 -22.83 10.28 -3.77
N CYS A 76 -21.51 10.41 -3.90
CA CYS A 76 -20.50 9.53 -3.34
C CYS A 76 -19.94 10.00 -1.97
N GLY A 77 -20.52 11.05 -1.38
CA GLY A 77 -20.11 11.52 -0.06
C GLY A 77 -20.31 10.46 1.03
N SER A 78 -19.34 10.36 1.96
CA SER A 78 -19.38 9.45 3.12
C SER A 78 -19.58 10.23 4.44
N PRO A 79 -20.78 10.78 4.69
CA PRO A 79 -21.01 11.72 5.79
C PRO A 79 -20.83 11.04 7.14
N GLY A 80 -20.12 11.73 8.05
CA GLY A 80 -19.91 11.25 9.41
C GLY A 80 -18.88 10.13 9.54
N LEU A 81 -18.09 9.83 8.51
CA LEU A 81 -17.01 8.82 8.56
C LEU A 81 -16.08 8.99 9.77
N ALA A 82 -15.82 10.24 10.19
CA ALA A 82 -15.04 10.55 11.38
C ALA A 82 -15.62 9.98 12.69
N GLY A 83 -16.91 9.61 12.72
CA GLY A 83 -17.57 8.97 13.84
C GLY A 83 -16.92 7.65 14.27
N VAL A 84 -16.22 6.95 13.36
CA VAL A 84 -15.48 5.72 13.68
C VAL A 84 -14.45 5.92 14.80
N LEU A 85 -13.89 7.13 14.96
CA LEU A 85 -12.92 7.43 16.03
C LEU A 85 -13.57 7.43 17.42
N ARG A 86 -14.87 7.71 17.50
CA ARG A 86 -15.65 7.73 18.74
C ARG A 86 -16.31 6.38 18.99
N ASP A 87 -16.96 5.84 17.96
CA ASP A 87 -17.88 4.71 18.10
C ASP A 87 -17.19 3.36 17.82
N GLY A 88 -15.96 3.37 17.30
CA GLY A 88 -15.19 2.17 16.95
C GLY A 88 -15.61 1.54 15.62
N GLU A 89 -16.85 1.73 15.20
CA GLU A 89 -17.38 1.32 13.90
C GLU A 89 -18.20 2.44 13.27
N TRP A 90 -18.31 2.41 11.95
CA TRP A 90 -19.18 3.30 11.19
C TRP A 90 -19.71 2.58 9.94
N PHE A 91 -20.96 2.84 9.59
CA PHE A 91 -21.64 2.27 8.43
C PHE A 91 -22.18 3.38 7.55
N HIS A 92 -22.04 3.23 6.24
CA HIS A 92 -22.53 4.23 5.31
C HIS A 92 -24.06 4.26 5.30
N PRO A 93 -24.71 5.43 5.49
CA PRO A 93 -26.17 5.52 5.66
C PRO A 93 -26.98 5.13 4.41
N ARG A 94 -26.34 5.08 3.24
CA ARG A 94 -26.96 4.66 1.97
C ARG A 94 -26.64 3.24 1.53
N VAL A 95 -25.77 2.52 2.24
CA VAL A 95 -25.49 1.11 1.91
C VAL A 95 -26.54 0.26 2.62
N PRO A 96 -27.37 -0.50 1.88
CA PRO A 96 -28.38 -1.36 2.49
C PRO A 96 -27.74 -2.41 3.41
N ASP A 97 -28.41 -2.73 4.49
CA ASP A 97 -28.07 -3.89 5.33
C ASP A 97 -28.82 -5.13 4.82
N ASP A 98 -28.51 -5.53 3.58
CA ASP A 98 -29.07 -6.72 2.94
C ASP A 98 -28.17 -7.97 3.10
N GLY A 99 -27.13 -7.84 3.94
CA GLY A 99 -26.11 -8.86 4.15
C GLY A 99 -25.08 -8.98 3.03
N VAL A 100 -25.12 -8.14 1.98
CA VAL A 100 -24.12 -8.12 0.90
C VAL A 100 -23.37 -6.81 0.92
N VAL A 101 -22.11 -6.87 1.33
CA VAL A 101 -21.31 -5.66 1.47
C VAL A 101 -20.56 -5.35 0.17
N PRO A 102 -20.76 -4.16 -0.43
CA PRO A 102 -19.97 -3.75 -1.58
C PRO A 102 -18.53 -3.47 -1.14
N ALA A 103 -17.56 -4.11 -1.82
CA ALA A 103 -16.14 -4.03 -1.49
C ALA A 103 -15.28 -4.12 -2.76
N ASN A 104 -14.70 -2.99 -3.16
CA ASN A 104 -13.68 -2.92 -4.21
C ASN A 104 -12.27 -2.95 -3.61
N GLY A 105 -12.10 -2.47 -2.38
CA GLY A 105 -10.85 -2.55 -1.62
C GLY A 105 -11.00 -2.27 -0.15
N VAL A 106 -9.91 -2.52 0.58
CA VAL A 106 -9.73 -2.08 1.96
C VAL A 106 -8.61 -1.05 2.01
N LEU A 107 -8.90 0.10 2.60
CA LEU A 107 -7.90 1.09 2.97
C LEU A 107 -7.59 0.96 4.45
N LEU A 108 -6.32 0.94 4.83
CA LEU A 108 -5.88 0.95 6.22
C LEU A 108 -5.00 2.17 6.46
N PHE A 109 -5.24 2.89 7.54
CA PHE A 109 -4.23 3.78 8.09
C PHE A 109 -3.24 2.94 8.89
N LYS A 110 -1.96 3.00 8.53
CA LYS A 110 -0.91 2.21 9.19
C LYS A 110 -0.77 2.58 10.67
N PRO A 111 -0.34 1.63 11.52
CA PRO A 111 -0.13 1.90 12.95
C PRO A 111 0.91 3.01 13.15
N GLY A 112 0.84 3.68 14.30
CA GLY A 112 1.75 4.78 14.63
C GLY A 112 1.46 6.08 13.87
N LEU A 113 0.31 6.19 13.19
CA LEU A 113 -0.15 7.44 12.57
C LEU A 113 -1.23 8.11 13.39
N LEU A 114 -1.23 9.43 13.37
CA LEU A 114 -2.30 10.24 13.93
C LEU A 114 -3.43 10.38 12.89
N VAL A 115 -4.52 9.63 13.10
CA VAL A 115 -5.72 9.71 12.26
C VAL A 115 -6.78 10.54 12.97
N GLY A 116 -6.88 11.82 12.60
CA GLY A 116 -7.88 12.74 13.15
C GLY A 116 -9.16 12.84 12.33
N PRO A 117 -10.20 13.52 12.86
CA PRO A 117 -11.45 13.78 12.13
C PRO A 117 -11.24 14.47 10.78
N GLU A 118 -10.27 15.38 10.68
CA GLU A 118 -9.93 16.09 9.45
C GLU A 118 -9.39 15.13 8.37
N ALA A 119 -8.56 14.16 8.75
CA ALA A 119 -8.02 13.15 7.83
C ALA A 119 -9.14 12.26 7.27
N LEU A 120 -10.09 11.86 8.11
CA LEU A 120 -11.23 11.05 7.69
C LEU A 120 -12.24 11.84 6.85
N THR A 121 -12.44 13.13 7.14
CA THR A 121 -13.27 14.01 6.31
C THR A 121 -12.63 14.20 4.94
N GLY A 122 -11.34 14.52 4.89
CA GLY A 122 -10.60 14.64 3.63
C GLY A 122 -10.51 13.31 2.86
N LEU A 123 -10.47 12.16 3.55
CA LEU A 123 -10.58 10.85 2.92
C LEU A 123 -11.94 10.67 2.24
N ALA A 124 -13.03 10.97 2.94
CA ALA A 124 -14.39 10.87 2.39
C ALA A 124 -14.58 11.74 1.14
N GLU A 125 -14.10 12.99 1.18
CA GLU A 125 -14.14 13.89 0.02
C GLU A 125 -13.35 13.33 -1.16
N ARG A 126 -12.13 12.83 -0.93
CA ARG A 126 -11.28 12.29 -1.99
C ARG A 126 -11.79 10.97 -2.56
N LEU A 127 -12.46 10.14 -1.76
CA LEU A 127 -13.16 8.96 -2.27
C LEU A 127 -14.30 9.39 -3.19
N ALA A 128 -15.09 10.38 -2.76
CA ALA A 128 -16.21 10.92 -3.52
C ALA A 128 -15.78 11.51 -4.86
N GLU A 129 -14.66 12.26 -4.90
CA GLU A 129 -14.03 12.73 -6.14
C GLU A 129 -13.82 11.58 -7.13
N CYS A 130 -13.40 10.40 -6.65
CA CYS A 130 -13.12 9.27 -7.52
C CYS A 130 -14.35 8.40 -7.83
N GLY A 131 -15.53 8.77 -7.34
CA GLY A 131 -16.77 7.98 -7.52
C GLY A 131 -16.89 6.79 -6.55
N TYR A 132 -16.19 6.85 -5.42
CA TYR A 132 -16.19 5.83 -4.38
C TYR A 132 -16.81 6.34 -3.09
N ILE A 133 -17.35 5.42 -2.31
CA ILE A 133 -17.78 5.64 -0.93
C ILE A 133 -16.91 4.82 0.02
N ALA A 134 -16.80 5.26 1.27
CA ALA A 134 -16.53 4.36 2.38
C ALA A 134 -17.84 3.63 2.69
N SER A 135 -17.94 2.32 2.48
CA SER A 135 -19.16 1.56 2.79
C SER A 135 -19.24 1.16 4.28
N ARG A 136 -18.08 0.92 4.89
CA ARG A 136 -17.93 0.61 6.31
C ARG A 136 -16.56 1.09 6.80
N ALA A 137 -16.43 1.44 8.08
CA ALA A 137 -15.15 1.67 8.72
C ALA A 137 -15.10 1.03 10.12
N ARG A 138 -13.92 0.61 10.54
CA ARG A 138 -13.66 0.03 11.86
C ARG A 138 -12.33 0.55 12.41
N MET A 139 -12.29 0.82 13.70
CA MET A 139 -11.06 1.11 14.43
C MET A 139 -10.74 -0.05 15.35
N VAL A 140 -9.53 -0.60 15.23
CA VAL A 140 -9.08 -1.75 16.02
C VAL A 140 -7.80 -1.36 16.78
N GLY A 141 -7.76 -1.65 18.08
CA GLY A 141 -6.57 -1.42 18.91
C GLY A 141 -5.53 -2.53 18.76
N GLY A 142 -4.26 -2.22 18.97
CA GLY A 142 -3.16 -3.20 18.79
C GLY A 142 -3.31 -4.47 19.64
N ALA A 143 -3.86 -4.36 20.86
CA ALA A 143 -4.14 -5.53 21.68
C ALA A 143 -5.12 -6.52 21.01
N ASP A 144 -6.15 -6.00 20.36
CA ASP A 144 -7.14 -6.81 19.64
C ASP A 144 -6.55 -7.36 18.34
N ILE A 145 -5.74 -6.56 17.64
CA ILE A 145 -4.97 -7.00 16.45
C ILE A 145 -4.14 -8.24 16.76
N GLY A 146 -3.40 -8.23 17.89
CA GLY A 146 -2.59 -9.39 18.31
C GLY A 146 -3.44 -10.57 18.76
N ARG A 147 -4.48 -10.33 19.58
CA ARG A 147 -5.37 -11.40 20.06
C ARG A 147 -6.09 -12.13 18.93
N GLU A 148 -6.48 -11.41 17.88
CA GLU A 148 -7.20 -11.94 16.72
C GLU A 148 -6.27 -12.34 15.55
N ASN A 149 -4.94 -12.28 15.73
CA ASN A 149 -3.93 -12.55 14.70
C ASN A 149 -4.09 -11.72 13.41
N MET A 150 -4.70 -10.53 13.49
CA MET A 150 -5.04 -9.74 12.31
C MET A 150 -3.79 -9.26 11.55
N ALA A 151 -2.72 -8.89 12.26
CA ALA A 151 -1.45 -8.53 11.65
C ALA A 151 -0.82 -9.73 10.92
N VAL A 152 -0.96 -10.93 11.49
CA VAL A 152 -0.47 -12.17 10.91
C VAL A 152 -1.24 -12.52 9.65
N ASP A 153 -2.56 -12.37 9.67
CA ASP A 153 -3.42 -12.65 8.53
C ASP A 153 -3.23 -11.64 7.39
N HIS A 154 -3.08 -10.35 7.71
CA HIS A 154 -2.84 -9.31 6.70
C HIS A 154 -1.50 -9.49 5.98
N TYR A 155 -0.44 -9.88 6.70
CA TYR A 155 0.89 -10.11 6.13
C TYR A 155 1.22 -11.59 5.90
N ARG A 156 0.20 -12.45 5.78
CA ARG A 156 0.38 -13.90 5.76
C ARG A 156 1.43 -14.41 4.76
N PRO A 157 1.46 -13.99 3.48
CA PRO A 157 2.48 -14.45 2.54
C PRO A 157 3.91 -14.13 3.03
N HIS A 158 4.12 -12.93 3.57
CA HIS A 158 5.43 -12.53 4.08
C HIS A 158 5.83 -13.30 5.34
N ILE A 159 4.88 -13.62 6.22
CA ILE A 159 5.13 -14.35 7.48
C ILE A 159 5.44 -15.82 7.21
N GLU A 160 4.70 -16.47 6.30
CA GLU A 160 5.00 -17.84 5.88
C GLU A 160 6.46 -17.93 5.38
N LEU A 161 6.88 -16.98 4.55
CA LEU A 161 8.24 -16.88 4.04
C LEU A 161 9.28 -16.59 5.14
N ALA A 162 8.96 -15.72 6.09
CA ALA A 162 9.80 -15.39 7.23
C ALA A 162 9.99 -16.57 8.20
N ARG A 163 9.20 -17.64 8.06
CA ARG A 163 9.27 -18.89 8.86
C ARG A 163 9.84 -20.09 8.09
N ARG A 164 9.66 -20.14 6.75
CA ARG A 164 9.91 -21.34 5.92
C ARG A 164 11.36 -21.86 5.93
N GLY A 165 12.36 -21.01 6.14
CA GLY A 165 13.77 -21.42 6.29
C GLY A 165 14.47 -22.02 5.08
N ARG A 166 13.88 -21.93 3.89
CA ARG A 166 14.49 -22.38 2.64
C ARG A 166 14.04 -21.52 1.46
N LEU A 167 14.86 -21.52 0.41
CA LEU A 167 14.56 -20.94 -0.90
C LEU A 167 14.08 -22.04 -1.86
N THR A 168 13.19 -21.71 -2.80
CA THR A 168 12.96 -22.58 -3.98
C THR A 168 14.19 -22.52 -4.92
N PRO A 169 14.32 -23.45 -5.89
CA PRO A 169 15.39 -23.38 -6.88
C PRO A 169 15.47 -22.02 -7.61
N GLU A 170 14.33 -21.44 -7.98
CA GLU A 170 14.25 -20.17 -8.71
C GLU A 170 14.64 -18.97 -7.84
N GLU A 171 14.24 -18.98 -6.57
CA GLU A 171 14.63 -17.96 -5.59
C GLU A 171 16.13 -18.05 -5.28
N ARG A 172 16.68 -19.28 -5.20
CA ARG A 172 18.12 -19.51 -5.02
C ARG A 172 18.91 -19.02 -6.23
N GLU A 173 18.43 -19.26 -7.45
CA GLU A 173 19.05 -18.72 -8.67
C GLU A 173 19.03 -17.18 -8.66
N THR A 174 17.89 -16.58 -8.32
CA THR A 174 17.77 -15.13 -8.23
C THR A 174 18.67 -14.52 -7.15
N PHE A 175 18.75 -15.16 -5.99
CA PHE A 175 19.69 -14.81 -4.93
C PHE A 175 21.13 -14.87 -5.42
N LEU A 176 21.58 -15.99 -5.98
CA LEU A 176 22.96 -16.14 -6.44
C LEU A 176 23.32 -15.13 -7.55
N ARG A 177 22.39 -14.82 -8.46
CA ARG A 177 22.60 -13.76 -9.47
C ARG A 177 22.93 -12.39 -8.88
N ILE A 178 22.42 -12.08 -7.68
CA ILE A 178 22.67 -10.82 -6.98
C ILE A 178 23.93 -10.91 -6.12
N TYR A 179 24.07 -12.00 -5.36
CA TYR A 179 25.03 -12.10 -4.26
C TYR A 179 26.29 -12.91 -4.57
N ASP A 180 26.33 -13.75 -5.62
CA ASP A 180 27.51 -14.54 -6.03
C ASP A 180 28.53 -13.65 -6.76
N ARG A 181 29.14 -12.74 -6.00
CA ARG A 181 30.07 -11.73 -6.50
C ARG A 181 31.27 -11.59 -5.57
N ALA A 182 32.39 -11.12 -6.12
CA ALA A 182 33.61 -10.88 -5.35
C ALA A 182 33.40 -9.89 -4.20
N GLU A 183 32.51 -8.89 -4.38
CA GLU A 183 32.18 -7.91 -3.35
C GLU A 183 31.50 -8.54 -2.14
N PHE A 184 30.71 -9.61 -2.32
CA PHE A 184 30.10 -10.34 -1.22
C PHE A 184 31.16 -11.03 -0.37
N VAL A 185 32.09 -11.75 -1.01
CA VAL A 185 33.20 -12.43 -0.33
C VAL A 185 34.08 -11.41 0.39
N ALA A 186 34.41 -10.30 -0.26
CA ALA A 186 35.20 -9.24 0.36
C ALA A 186 34.50 -8.63 1.59
N ARG A 187 33.16 -8.52 1.57
CA ARG A 187 32.38 -7.92 2.65
C ARG A 187 32.13 -8.86 3.82
N PHE A 188 31.86 -10.13 3.55
CA PHE A 188 31.32 -11.09 4.51
C PHE A 188 32.26 -12.26 4.82
N GLY A 189 33.35 -12.43 4.05
CA GLY A 189 34.38 -13.46 4.28
C GLY A 189 33.98 -14.88 3.88
N VAL A 190 32.81 -15.06 3.25
CA VAL A 190 32.31 -16.35 2.74
C VAL A 190 31.69 -16.15 1.36
N SER A 191 31.56 -17.22 0.57
CA SER A 191 30.78 -17.14 -0.68
C SER A 191 29.28 -17.11 -0.38
N ALA A 192 28.50 -16.54 -1.31
CA ALA A 192 27.04 -16.55 -1.21
C ALA A 192 26.46 -17.98 -1.21
N HIS A 193 27.18 -18.95 -1.76
CA HIS A 193 26.79 -20.37 -1.74
C HIS A 193 26.86 -20.99 -0.35
N GLU A 194 27.80 -20.52 0.47
CA GLU A 194 28.11 -21.02 1.82
C GLU A 194 27.37 -20.25 2.92
N ALA A 195 26.77 -19.10 2.60
CA ALA A 195 26.02 -18.31 3.57
C ALA A 195 24.76 -19.05 4.04
N ASP A 196 24.56 -19.11 5.36
CA ASP A 196 23.39 -19.73 5.97
C ASP A 196 22.13 -18.95 5.59
N ILE A 197 21.07 -19.65 5.15
CA ILE A 197 19.74 -19.06 4.95
C ILE A 197 18.95 -19.21 6.24
N VAL A 198 18.53 -18.09 6.84
CA VAL A 198 17.91 -18.09 8.17
C VAL A 198 16.55 -17.39 8.13
N PRO A 199 15.46 -18.03 8.61
CA PRO A 199 14.18 -17.34 8.81
C PRO A 199 14.34 -16.18 9.79
N ALA A 200 13.67 -15.04 9.56
CA ALA A 200 13.69 -13.93 10.51
C ALA A 200 13.21 -14.34 11.91
N TYR A 201 12.20 -15.21 11.99
CA TYR A 201 11.69 -15.69 13.29
C TYR A 201 12.69 -16.58 14.05
N VAL A 202 13.60 -17.29 13.38
CA VAL A 202 14.66 -18.05 14.07
C VAL A 202 15.62 -17.09 14.79
N LEU A 203 15.97 -15.96 14.18
CA LEU A 203 16.80 -14.95 14.86
C LEU A 203 16.11 -14.38 16.10
N VAL A 204 14.80 -14.18 16.04
CA VAL A 204 14.02 -13.67 17.17
C VAL A 204 13.87 -14.71 18.27
N ASP A 205 13.40 -15.91 17.92
CA ASP A 205 12.97 -16.92 18.87
C ASP A 205 14.14 -17.71 19.47
N GLU A 206 15.17 -18.03 18.67
CA GLU A 206 16.29 -18.89 19.10
C GLU A 206 17.53 -18.08 19.48
N TYR A 207 17.81 -16.98 18.78
CA TYR A 207 18.99 -16.15 19.01
C TYR A 207 18.70 -14.88 19.84
N GLY A 208 17.44 -14.66 20.23
CA GLY A 208 17.04 -13.57 21.10
C GLY A 208 17.24 -12.18 20.48
N VAL A 209 17.30 -12.07 19.15
CA VAL A 209 17.38 -10.78 18.46
C VAL A 209 16.03 -10.08 18.60
N PRO A 210 15.94 -8.89 19.21
CA PRO A 210 14.67 -8.19 19.32
C PRO A 210 14.06 -7.92 17.94
N ALA A 211 12.76 -8.17 17.78
CA ALA A 211 12.05 -8.00 16.51
C ALA A 211 12.17 -6.57 15.97
N GLU A 212 12.09 -5.58 16.87
CA GLU A 212 12.24 -4.16 16.56
C GLU A 212 13.67 -3.84 16.10
N HIS A 213 14.67 -4.51 16.66
CA HIS A 213 16.06 -4.34 16.26
C HIS A 213 16.28 -4.87 14.84
N LEU A 214 15.75 -6.06 14.53
CA LEU A 214 15.87 -6.66 13.19
C LEU A 214 15.15 -5.81 12.12
N GLN A 215 13.96 -5.27 12.46
CA GLN A 215 13.26 -4.34 11.58
C GLN A 215 14.05 -3.04 11.37
N ALA A 216 14.48 -2.38 12.46
CA ALA A 216 15.24 -1.13 12.36
C ALA A 216 16.52 -1.30 11.52
N TRP A 217 17.22 -2.42 11.70
CA TRP A 217 18.37 -2.79 10.87
C TRP A 217 17.99 -2.93 9.38
N SER A 218 16.90 -3.63 9.07
CA SER A 218 16.43 -3.81 7.68
C SER A 218 16.01 -2.48 7.03
N GLU A 219 15.34 -1.62 7.78
CA GLU A 219 14.90 -0.29 7.33
C GLU A 219 16.09 0.63 7.09
N GLU A 220 17.08 0.61 7.98
CA GLU A 220 18.32 1.38 7.82
C GLU A 220 19.10 0.94 6.59
N SER A 221 19.23 -0.38 6.36
CA SER A 221 19.84 -0.93 5.15
C SER A 221 19.08 -0.48 3.89
N THR A 222 17.74 -0.48 3.94
CA THR A 222 16.89 0.04 2.86
C THR A 222 17.12 1.53 2.60
N ARG A 223 17.28 2.33 3.67
CA ARG A 223 17.53 3.77 3.56
C ARG A 223 18.89 4.06 2.94
N LEU A 224 19.92 3.30 3.31
CA LEU A 224 21.30 3.50 2.84
C LEU A 224 21.54 2.99 1.43
N ARG A 225 20.92 1.86 1.04
CA ARG A 225 21.19 1.19 -0.23
C ARG A 225 20.05 1.29 -1.24
N GLY A 226 18.83 1.55 -0.79
CA GLY A 226 17.62 1.38 -1.58
C GLY A 226 17.12 -0.07 -1.56
N LEU A 227 15.80 -0.22 -1.59
CA LEU A 227 15.13 -1.52 -1.76
C LEU A 227 15.35 -2.04 -3.19
N ASN A 228 15.68 -3.32 -3.34
CA ASN A 228 15.93 -3.96 -4.63
C ASN A 228 17.06 -3.26 -5.41
N SER A 229 18.11 -2.85 -4.68
CA SER A 229 19.25 -2.10 -5.24
C SER A 229 20.24 -2.98 -6.01
N GLY A 230 20.14 -4.30 -5.87
CA GLY A 230 21.15 -5.24 -6.39
C GLY A 230 22.48 -5.19 -5.62
N ALA A 231 22.55 -4.44 -4.52
CA ALA A 231 23.71 -4.38 -3.66
C ALA A 231 23.83 -5.67 -2.83
N VAL A 232 25.06 -6.18 -2.70
CA VAL A 232 25.37 -7.40 -1.94
C VAL A 232 25.16 -7.26 -0.42
N ASP A 233 25.07 -6.03 0.07
CA ASP A 233 24.80 -5.68 1.47
C ASP A 233 23.48 -4.89 1.63
N GLY A 234 22.65 -4.91 0.59
CA GLY A 234 21.35 -4.28 0.55
C GLY A 234 20.19 -5.30 0.60
N PRO A 235 18.97 -4.82 0.89
CA PRO A 235 17.78 -5.65 0.86
C PRO A 235 17.30 -5.84 -0.58
N ASN A 236 17.08 -7.09 -0.98
CA ASN A 236 16.62 -7.44 -2.32
C ASN A 236 15.44 -8.42 -2.28
N GLU A 237 14.45 -8.18 -3.13
CA GLU A 237 13.36 -9.09 -3.42
C GLU A 237 13.83 -10.15 -4.42
N ILE A 238 13.75 -11.42 -4.01
CA ILE A 238 14.22 -12.57 -4.80
C ILE A 238 13.07 -13.50 -5.22
N GLY A 239 11.84 -13.14 -4.87
CA GLY A 239 10.60 -13.82 -5.21
C GLY A 239 9.39 -13.05 -4.66
N ASP A 240 8.18 -13.45 -5.05
CA ASP A 240 6.95 -12.78 -4.63
C ASP A 240 6.86 -12.70 -3.10
N CYS A 241 6.81 -11.47 -2.56
CA CYS A 241 6.77 -11.20 -1.12
C CYS A 241 8.02 -11.67 -0.34
N LEU A 242 9.11 -12.03 -1.03
CA LEU A 242 10.34 -12.57 -0.43
C LEU A 242 11.50 -11.58 -0.56
N PHE A 243 11.75 -10.84 0.52
CA PHE A 243 12.90 -9.99 0.69
C PHE A 243 13.99 -10.72 1.46
N VAL A 244 15.25 -10.52 1.05
CA VAL A 244 16.42 -11.02 1.78
C VAL A 244 17.40 -9.90 2.06
N ASN A 245 18.13 -10.02 3.18
CA ASN A 245 19.23 -9.15 3.52
C ASN A 245 20.27 -9.92 4.35
N VAL A 246 21.54 -9.52 4.31
CA VAL A 246 22.64 -10.24 4.96
C VAL A 246 22.91 -9.66 6.35
N PHE A 247 22.51 -10.39 7.39
CA PHE A 247 22.71 -10.01 8.78
C PHE A 247 24.02 -10.60 9.31
N GLN A 248 24.83 -9.77 9.98
CA GLN A 248 26.07 -10.21 10.61
C GLN A 248 26.33 -9.41 11.89
N GLN A 249 26.27 -10.08 13.04
CA GLN A 249 26.52 -9.48 14.35
C GLN A 249 27.32 -10.46 15.22
N SER A 250 28.35 -9.99 15.91
CA SER A 250 29.32 -10.84 16.65
C SER A 250 28.68 -11.80 17.67
N GLY A 251 27.56 -11.42 18.29
CA GLY A 251 26.84 -12.23 19.28
C GLY A 251 25.78 -13.18 18.70
N VAL A 252 25.54 -13.15 17.39
CA VAL A 252 24.50 -13.95 16.72
C VAL A 252 25.17 -14.89 15.72
N LEU A 253 24.79 -16.18 15.72
CA LEU A 253 25.37 -17.19 14.81
C LEU A 253 26.91 -17.28 14.85
N GLY A 254 27.53 -16.92 15.99
CA GLY A 254 28.98 -16.87 16.15
C GLY A 254 29.66 -15.79 15.29
N GLY A 255 28.94 -14.73 14.90
CA GLY A 255 29.46 -13.66 14.06
C GLY A 255 29.52 -13.98 12.57
N ARG A 256 29.03 -15.15 12.16
CA ARG A 256 28.94 -15.55 10.75
C ARG A 256 27.82 -14.78 10.05
N PRO A 257 28.00 -14.41 8.76
CA PRO A 257 26.95 -13.78 7.98
C PRO A 257 25.82 -14.77 7.70
N ALA A 258 24.59 -14.29 7.75
CA ALA A 258 23.39 -15.06 7.42
C ALA A 258 22.46 -14.27 6.51
N VAL A 259 21.90 -14.93 5.50
CA VAL A 259 20.88 -14.38 4.63
C VAL A 259 19.54 -14.54 5.32
N VAL A 260 18.97 -13.43 5.78
CA VAL A 260 17.72 -13.42 6.55
C VAL A 260 16.53 -13.27 5.62
N LEU A 261 15.56 -14.17 5.74
CA LEU A 261 14.30 -14.11 4.98
C LEU A 261 13.30 -13.17 5.66
N ASN A 262 12.86 -12.14 4.96
CA ASN A 262 11.89 -11.14 5.41
C ASN A 262 12.22 -10.52 6.79
N PRO A 263 13.43 -9.93 6.97
CA PRO A 263 13.91 -9.45 8.29
C PRO A 263 13.02 -8.37 8.93
N HIS A 264 12.27 -7.61 8.14
CA HIS A 264 11.40 -6.54 8.66
C HIS A 264 10.10 -7.06 9.30
N ILE A 265 9.65 -8.26 8.95
CA ILE A 265 8.29 -8.73 9.27
C ILE A 265 8.02 -8.90 10.76
N PRO A 266 8.92 -9.50 11.58
CA PRO A 266 8.67 -9.62 13.01
C PRO A 266 8.41 -8.27 13.68
N GLY A 267 9.19 -7.24 13.34
CA GLY A 267 9.01 -5.90 13.88
C GLY A 267 7.74 -5.21 13.39
N VAL A 268 7.38 -5.37 12.11
CA VAL A 268 6.12 -4.83 11.56
C VAL A 268 4.89 -5.42 12.27
N VAL A 269 4.88 -6.74 12.51
CA VAL A 269 3.81 -7.42 13.27
C VAL A 269 3.78 -6.89 14.71
N ARG A 270 4.92 -6.87 15.39
CA ARG A 270 5.03 -6.33 16.76
C ARG A 270 4.54 -4.89 16.85
N ALA A 271 4.87 -4.04 15.89
CA ALA A 271 4.43 -2.65 15.85
C ALA A 271 2.91 -2.54 15.74
N LEU A 272 2.27 -3.35 14.89
CA LEU A 272 0.80 -3.40 14.79
C LEU A 272 0.12 -3.80 16.10
N GLU A 273 0.75 -4.68 16.87
CA GLU A 273 0.18 -5.27 18.09
C GLU A 273 0.38 -4.42 19.36
N ARG A 274 1.12 -3.31 19.27
CA ARG A 274 1.37 -2.42 20.41
C ARG A 274 0.06 -1.81 20.93
N THR A 275 -0.15 -1.85 22.24
CA THR A 275 -1.41 -1.44 22.88
C THR A 275 -1.80 0.02 22.64
N GLU A 276 -0.82 0.90 22.43
CA GLU A 276 -1.00 2.31 22.11
C GLU A 276 -1.39 2.55 20.65
N ASN A 277 -1.16 1.57 19.77
CA ASN A 277 -1.45 1.69 18.36
C ASN A 277 -2.92 1.35 18.07
N ARG A 278 -3.42 1.99 17.02
CA ARG A 278 -4.74 1.78 16.47
C ARG A 278 -4.64 1.75 14.95
N VAL A 279 -5.46 0.93 14.32
CA VAL A 279 -5.63 0.89 12.88
C VAL A 279 -7.06 1.30 12.59
N VAL A 280 -7.24 2.28 11.71
CA VAL A 280 -8.54 2.58 11.11
C VAL A 280 -8.58 1.91 9.75
N SER A 281 -9.48 0.96 9.59
CA SER A 281 -9.78 0.27 8.33
C SER A 281 -11.06 0.84 7.72
N VAL A 282 -11.05 1.00 6.39
CA VAL A 282 -12.18 1.51 5.61
C VAL A 282 -12.43 0.58 4.44
N LEU A 283 -13.64 0.04 4.36
CA LEU A 283 -14.12 -0.69 3.20
C LEU A 283 -14.51 0.31 2.12
N VAL A 284 -13.88 0.22 0.96
CA VAL A 284 -14.04 1.16 -0.16
C VAL A 284 -14.85 0.49 -1.26
N ALA A 285 -15.90 1.16 -1.73
CA ALA A 285 -16.80 0.65 -2.75
C ALA A 285 -17.03 1.69 -3.86
N ALA A 286 -16.99 1.24 -5.11
CA ALA A 286 -17.41 2.04 -6.25
C ALA A 286 -18.92 2.29 -6.13
N TYR A 287 -19.34 3.54 -6.32
CA TYR A 287 -20.73 3.96 -6.18
C TYR A 287 -21.24 4.65 -7.46
N ALA A 288 -20.38 5.44 -8.09
CA ALA A 288 -20.64 6.09 -9.36
C ALA A 288 -20.51 5.12 -10.54
N GLU A 289 -21.31 5.30 -11.59
CA GLU A 289 -21.12 4.59 -12.87
C GLU A 289 -19.76 4.91 -13.51
N GLN A 290 -19.27 6.13 -13.27
CA GLN A 290 -18.01 6.65 -13.81
C GLN A 290 -16.88 6.60 -12.80
N ALA A 291 -17.00 5.74 -11.77
CA ALA A 291 -15.96 5.55 -10.77
C ALA A 291 -14.61 5.26 -11.43
N LEU A 292 -13.57 5.84 -10.86
CA LEU A 292 -12.21 5.71 -11.39
C LEU A 292 -11.80 4.22 -11.41
N PRO A 293 -11.22 3.69 -12.50
CA PRO A 293 -10.73 2.31 -12.52
C PRO A 293 -9.75 2.01 -11.38
N TRP A 294 -9.74 0.78 -10.86
CA TRP A 294 -8.98 0.45 -9.64
C TRP A 294 -7.48 0.71 -9.77
N ALA A 295 -6.88 0.43 -10.94
CA ALA A 295 -5.48 0.76 -11.22
C ALA A 295 -5.20 2.27 -11.10
N ARG A 296 -6.15 3.12 -11.52
CA ARG A 296 -6.07 4.58 -11.33
C ARG A 296 -6.31 4.97 -9.88
N MET A 297 -7.21 4.30 -9.14
CA MET A 297 -7.37 4.52 -7.70
C MET A 297 -6.04 4.31 -6.94
N ARG A 298 -5.32 3.22 -7.24
CA ARG A 298 -4.02 2.97 -6.59
C ARG A 298 -2.97 4.04 -6.93
N ARG A 299 -2.91 4.47 -8.19
CA ARG A 299 -1.90 5.44 -8.65
C ARG A 299 -2.22 6.88 -8.24
N GLU A 300 -3.45 7.33 -8.51
CA GLU A 300 -3.85 8.74 -8.45
C GLU A 300 -4.50 9.11 -7.12
N PHE A 301 -5.26 8.19 -6.50
CA PHE A 301 -5.86 8.41 -5.19
C PHE A 301 -4.92 7.99 -4.06
N CYS A 302 -4.41 6.75 -4.05
CA CYS A 302 -3.53 6.30 -2.96
C CYS A 302 -2.11 6.87 -3.10
N GLY A 303 -1.51 6.74 -4.28
CA GLY A 303 -0.14 7.16 -4.56
C GLY A 303 0.86 6.01 -4.41
N THR A 304 2.07 6.18 -4.95
CA THR A 304 3.11 5.14 -4.91
C THR A 304 3.60 4.87 -3.48
N THR A 305 4.23 3.72 -3.25
CA THR A 305 4.69 3.29 -1.92
C THR A 305 5.65 4.30 -1.26
N ASP A 306 6.46 4.98 -2.05
CA ASP A 306 7.36 6.05 -1.59
C ASP A 306 6.65 7.41 -1.74
N PRO A 307 6.21 8.05 -0.63
CA PRO A 307 5.43 9.29 -0.72
C PRO A 307 6.13 10.43 -1.46
N SER A 308 7.47 10.46 -1.47
CA SER A 308 8.26 11.48 -2.18
C SER A 308 8.16 11.36 -3.70
N ARG A 309 7.76 10.17 -4.20
CA ARG A 309 7.54 9.84 -5.62
C ARG A 309 6.06 9.73 -5.97
N ALA A 310 5.16 9.94 -5.01
CA ALA A 310 3.73 9.90 -5.26
C ALA A 310 3.29 11.17 -5.99
N LEU A 311 2.22 11.06 -6.77
CA LEU A 311 1.70 12.19 -7.54
C LEU A 311 1.05 13.22 -6.60
N PRO A 312 1.15 14.54 -6.89
CA PRO A 312 0.35 15.55 -6.20
C PRO A 312 -1.14 15.19 -6.23
N GLY A 313 -1.88 15.43 -5.14
CA GLY A 313 -3.31 15.08 -5.06
C GLY A 313 -3.60 13.66 -4.60
N SER A 314 -2.60 12.77 -4.57
CA SER A 314 -2.73 11.44 -3.94
C SER A 314 -2.65 11.56 -2.41
N LEU A 315 -3.20 10.59 -1.67
CA LEU A 315 -3.16 10.56 -0.21
C LEU A 315 -1.72 10.57 0.31
N ARG A 316 -0.86 9.69 -0.21
CA ARG A 316 0.54 9.59 0.21
C ARG A 316 1.32 10.86 -0.17
N GLY A 317 1.16 11.34 -1.41
CA GLY A 317 1.86 12.53 -1.88
C GLY A 317 1.47 13.78 -1.10
N ASP A 318 0.18 13.99 -0.85
CA ASP A 318 -0.29 15.16 -0.12
C ASP A 318 -0.02 15.04 1.39
N ALA A 319 -0.01 13.85 1.95
CA ALA A 319 0.46 13.66 3.32
C ALA A 319 1.94 14.01 3.46
N PHE A 320 2.78 13.64 2.48
CA PHE A 320 4.19 14.01 2.45
C PHE A 320 4.37 15.53 2.29
N ALA A 321 3.60 16.14 1.39
CA ALA A 321 3.72 17.56 1.06
C ALA A 321 3.16 18.49 2.14
N GLY A 322 2.30 18.01 3.04
CA GLY A 322 1.69 18.87 4.06
C GLY A 322 0.18 19.07 3.93
N LEU A 323 -0.41 18.67 2.79
CA LEU A 323 -1.77 19.01 2.38
C LEU A 323 -2.86 18.04 2.84
N PHE A 324 -2.50 16.82 3.20
CA PHE A 324 -3.40 15.86 3.84
C PHE A 324 -2.98 15.68 5.30
N PRO A 325 -3.87 15.81 6.30
CA PRO A 325 -3.50 15.86 7.73
C PRO A 325 -3.22 14.46 8.30
N LEU A 326 -2.20 13.79 7.76
CA LEU A 326 -1.76 12.46 8.17
C LEU A 326 -0.26 12.48 8.45
N ARG A 327 0.12 12.20 9.69
CA ARG A 327 1.52 12.23 10.19
C ARG A 327 1.75 11.07 11.16
N GLY A 328 3.01 10.78 11.46
CA GLY A 328 3.36 9.94 12.59
C GLY A 328 2.77 10.48 13.89
N ALA A 329 2.53 9.61 14.86
CA ALA A 329 2.03 9.97 16.19
C ALA A 329 3.00 10.91 16.94
N ASP A 330 4.28 10.89 16.55
CA ASP A 330 5.34 11.81 17.00
C ASP A 330 5.41 13.13 16.19
N GLY A 331 4.47 13.33 15.26
CA GLY A 331 4.42 14.49 14.37
C GLY A 331 5.31 14.38 13.13
N THR A 332 6.04 13.27 12.95
CA THR A 332 6.91 13.10 11.78
C THR A 332 6.11 13.04 10.47
N PRO A 333 6.60 13.64 9.38
CA PRO A 333 6.01 13.45 8.06
C PRO A 333 5.98 11.99 7.65
N VAL A 334 4.98 11.61 6.84
CA VAL A 334 4.99 10.28 6.21
C VAL A 334 6.24 10.12 5.36
N CYS A 335 6.76 8.91 5.30
CA CYS A 335 7.98 8.59 4.57
C CYS A 335 7.86 7.21 3.93
N ARG A 336 8.93 6.68 3.33
CA ARG A 336 8.88 5.37 2.68
C ARG A 336 8.55 4.22 3.65
N THR A 337 9.14 4.23 4.86
CA THR A 337 8.94 3.18 5.86
C THR A 337 7.57 3.30 6.53
N ASN A 338 7.12 4.53 6.79
CA ASN A 338 5.75 4.82 7.24
C ASN A 338 4.99 5.67 6.22
N ASN A 339 4.51 5.03 5.16
CA ASN A 339 3.89 5.68 4.01
C ASN A 339 2.41 6.03 4.19
N GLY A 340 1.91 6.11 5.42
CA GLY A 340 0.56 6.59 5.71
C GLY A 340 -0.53 5.51 5.59
N VAL A 341 -0.71 4.97 4.39
CA VAL A 341 -1.88 4.11 4.11
C VAL A 341 -1.51 2.83 3.37
N HIS A 342 -2.28 1.78 3.59
CA HIS A 342 -2.43 0.62 2.70
C HIS A 342 -3.73 0.78 1.90
N LEU A 343 -3.74 0.30 0.66
CA LEU A 343 -4.95 0.12 -0.14
C LEU A 343 -4.80 -1.19 -0.90
N SER A 344 -5.80 -2.07 -0.81
CA SER A 344 -5.76 -3.38 -1.47
C SER A 344 -5.37 -3.28 -2.96
N ASN A 345 -4.49 -4.18 -3.36
CA ASN A 345 -3.81 -4.21 -4.64
C ASN A 345 -4.73 -4.65 -5.79
N GLY A 346 -5.71 -5.49 -5.49
CA GLY A 346 -6.71 -5.98 -6.44
C GLY A 346 -7.78 -6.83 -5.74
N LEU A 347 -8.66 -7.44 -6.53
CA LEU A 347 -9.88 -8.10 -6.04
C LEU A 347 -9.63 -9.20 -5.00
N VAL A 348 -8.58 -10.02 -5.18
CA VAL A 348 -8.29 -11.11 -4.23
C VAL A 348 -7.77 -10.57 -2.90
N GLU A 349 -6.86 -9.59 -2.93
CA GLU A 349 -6.36 -8.97 -1.71
C GLU A 349 -7.49 -8.21 -0.98
N THR A 350 -8.44 -7.61 -1.70
CA THR A 350 -9.66 -7.05 -1.11
C THR A 350 -10.43 -8.06 -0.28
N LEU A 351 -10.54 -9.32 -0.73
CA LEU A 351 -11.22 -10.37 0.04
C LEU A 351 -10.42 -10.80 1.26
N HIS A 352 -9.09 -10.92 1.14
CA HIS A 352 -8.21 -11.22 2.27
C HIS A 352 -8.24 -10.12 3.34
N ASP A 353 -8.13 -8.86 2.92
CA ASP A 353 -8.22 -7.71 3.81
C ASP A 353 -9.63 -7.58 4.39
N GLY A 354 -10.68 -7.81 3.61
CA GLY A 354 -12.07 -7.79 4.07
C GLY A 354 -12.33 -8.84 5.15
N ARG A 355 -11.80 -10.06 4.97
CA ARG A 355 -11.82 -11.11 5.98
C ARG A 355 -11.07 -10.69 7.24
N THR A 356 -9.86 -10.18 7.07
CA THR A 356 -8.96 -9.85 8.19
C THR A 356 -9.53 -8.71 9.04
N TRP A 357 -9.97 -7.62 8.41
CA TRP A 357 -10.32 -6.39 9.11
C TRP A 357 -11.81 -6.27 9.44
N PHE A 358 -12.68 -6.95 8.69
CA PHE A 358 -14.13 -6.85 8.85
C PHE A 358 -14.83 -8.20 9.07
N GLY A 359 -14.09 -9.31 9.11
CA GLY A 359 -14.67 -10.65 9.28
C GLY A 359 -15.53 -11.11 8.11
N LEU A 360 -15.40 -10.47 6.93
CA LEU A 360 -16.22 -10.77 5.76
C LEU A 360 -15.74 -12.03 5.05
N ARG A 361 -16.64 -12.95 4.77
CA ARG A 361 -16.35 -14.08 3.88
C ARG A 361 -16.57 -13.65 2.42
N PRO A 362 -16.00 -14.36 1.43
CA PRO A 362 -16.26 -14.07 0.02
C PRO A 362 -17.76 -13.98 -0.30
N GLU A 363 -18.59 -14.84 0.29
CA GLU A 363 -20.05 -14.88 0.08
C GLU A 363 -20.79 -13.67 0.67
N ASP A 364 -20.16 -12.92 1.57
CA ASP A 364 -20.73 -11.73 2.21
C ASP A 364 -20.40 -10.45 1.41
N THR A 365 -19.68 -10.56 0.30
CA THR A 365 -19.24 -9.41 -0.53
C THR A 365 -19.68 -9.53 -1.98
N THR A 366 -19.95 -8.40 -2.63
CA THR A 366 -20.28 -8.37 -4.08
C THR A 366 -19.15 -8.98 -4.92
N THR A 367 -17.90 -8.59 -4.64
CA THR A 367 -16.71 -9.07 -5.35
C THR A 367 -16.49 -10.58 -5.18
N GLY A 368 -16.63 -11.10 -3.97
CA GLY A 368 -16.47 -12.53 -3.71
C GLY A 368 -17.56 -13.36 -4.39
N ARG A 369 -18.83 -12.94 -4.31
CA ARG A 369 -19.93 -13.59 -5.03
C ARG A 369 -19.71 -13.63 -6.54
N LEU A 370 -19.19 -12.56 -7.14
CA LEU A 370 -18.86 -12.53 -8.56
C LEU A 370 -17.80 -13.59 -8.91
N LEU A 371 -16.69 -13.64 -8.16
CA LEU A 371 -15.62 -14.62 -8.39
C LEU A 371 -16.09 -16.06 -8.18
N LEU A 372 -16.88 -16.32 -7.14
CA LEU A 372 -17.47 -17.64 -6.87
C LEU A 372 -18.43 -18.07 -7.99
N THR A 373 -19.29 -17.16 -8.47
CA THR A 373 -20.20 -17.41 -9.60
C THR A 373 -19.42 -17.68 -10.89
N ALA A 374 -18.24 -17.09 -11.04
CA ALA A 374 -17.31 -17.37 -12.13
C ALA A 374 -16.59 -18.73 -11.99
N GLY A 375 -16.88 -19.53 -10.97
CA GLY A 375 -16.27 -20.84 -10.74
C GLY A 375 -14.85 -20.77 -10.17
N VAL A 376 -14.46 -19.64 -9.56
CA VAL A 376 -13.26 -19.59 -8.70
C VAL A 376 -13.59 -20.29 -7.39
N SER A 377 -12.77 -21.25 -6.94
CA SER A 377 -13.06 -21.99 -5.72
C SER A 377 -12.83 -21.14 -4.46
N PRO A 378 -13.62 -21.33 -3.38
CA PRO A 378 -13.38 -20.66 -2.10
C PRO A 378 -11.98 -20.92 -1.52
N GLU A 379 -11.44 -22.13 -1.75
CA GLU A 379 -10.09 -22.51 -1.32
C GLU A 379 -9.03 -21.59 -1.93
N LEU A 380 -9.11 -21.35 -3.24
CA LEU A 380 -8.15 -20.50 -3.94
C LEU A 380 -8.21 -19.05 -3.45
N LEU A 381 -9.41 -18.55 -3.11
CA LEU A 381 -9.63 -17.22 -2.53
C LEU A 381 -9.14 -17.10 -1.07
N GLY A 382 -8.68 -18.18 -0.45
CA GLY A 382 -8.12 -18.18 0.91
C GLY A 382 -6.61 -18.47 0.98
N CYS A 383 -5.97 -18.76 -0.15
CA CYS A 383 -4.55 -19.15 -0.21
C CYS A 383 -3.61 -17.94 -0.27
N SER A 384 -2.47 -18.01 0.41
CA SER A 384 -1.37 -17.03 0.27
C SER A 384 -0.63 -17.21 -1.07
N PHE A 385 -0.40 -18.47 -1.44
CA PHE A 385 0.36 -18.86 -2.60
C PHE A 385 -0.41 -19.81 -3.50
N VAL A 386 -0.13 -19.74 -4.80
CA VAL A 386 -0.67 -20.63 -5.82
C VAL A 386 0.44 -21.15 -6.70
N GLU A 387 0.22 -22.31 -7.32
CA GLU A 387 1.03 -22.77 -8.43
C GLU A 387 0.40 -22.29 -9.74
N LEU A 388 1.18 -21.56 -10.55
CA LEU A 388 0.82 -21.14 -11.89
C LEU A 388 2.00 -21.41 -12.82
N ALA A 389 1.76 -22.11 -13.92
CA ALA A 389 2.81 -22.52 -14.86
C ALA A 389 4.00 -23.25 -14.18
N ARG A 390 3.68 -24.13 -13.21
CA ARG A 390 4.66 -24.90 -12.41
C ARG A 390 5.58 -24.05 -11.53
N ARG A 391 5.18 -22.82 -11.25
CA ARG A 391 5.92 -21.89 -10.39
C ARG A 391 5.02 -21.42 -9.27
N ARG A 392 5.61 -21.26 -8.09
CA ARG A 392 4.92 -20.68 -6.95
C ARG A 392 4.82 -19.16 -7.12
N HIS A 393 3.64 -18.63 -6.85
CA HIS A 393 3.36 -17.21 -6.86
C HIS A 393 2.55 -16.79 -5.64
N ALA A 394 2.79 -15.59 -5.12
CA ALA A 394 1.85 -15.00 -4.17
C ALA A 394 0.57 -14.64 -4.94
N ILE A 395 -0.60 -15.03 -4.43
CA ILE A 395 -1.85 -14.81 -5.17
C ILE A 395 -2.11 -13.32 -5.43
N SER A 396 -1.73 -12.46 -4.46
CA SER A 396 -1.83 -11.01 -4.57
C SER A 396 -0.93 -10.46 -5.66
N ALA A 397 0.27 -11.03 -5.88
CA ALA A 397 1.19 -10.59 -6.92
C ALA A 397 0.66 -10.89 -8.33
N VAL A 398 0.10 -12.08 -8.56
CA VAL A 398 -0.43 -12.46 -9.88
C VAL A 398 -1.81 -11.88 -10.19
N THR A 399 -2.48 -11.29 -9.19
CA THR A 399 -3.78 -10.62 -9.35
C THR A 399 -3.70 -9.10 -9.16
N ASP A 400 -2.49 -8.55 -8.99
CA ASP A 400 -2.27 -7.14 -8.71
C ASP A 400 -2.78 -6.25 -9.86
N GLY A 401 -3.68 -5.32 -9.55
CA GLY A 401 -4.20 -4.32 -10.50
C GLY A 401 -5.00 -4.90 -11.67
N LEU A 402 -5.31 -6.20 -11.67
CA LEU A 402 -6.04 -6.86 -12.75
C LEU A 402 -7.54 -6.63 -12.61
N GLU A 403 -8.19 -6.51 -13.77
CA GLU A 403 -9.65 -6.42 -13.84
C GLU A 403 -10.28 -7.81 -13.63
N TYR A 404 -11.57 -7.82 -13.30
CA TYR A 404 -12.32 -9.02 -12.94
C TYR A 404 -12.15 -10.21 -13.92
N SER A 405 -12.27 -9.95 -15.23
CA SER A 405 -12.17 -11.00 -16.26
C SER A 405 -10.77 -11.61 -16.33
N GLU A 406 -9.74 -10.81 -16.06
CA GLU A 406 -8.34 -11.24 -16.04
C GLU A 406 -8.03 -12.05 -14.79
N VAL A 407 -8.53 -11.62 -13.62
CA VAL A 407 -8.43 -12.37 -12.36
C VAL A 407 -9.05 -13.76 -12.53
N VAL A 408 -10.29 -13.86 -13.04
CA VAL A 408 -10.94 -15.15 -13.28
C VAL A 408 -10.12 -16.04 -14.22
N ARG A 409 -9.58 -15.46 -15.30
CA ARG A 409 -8.76 -16.20 -16.29
C ARG A 409 -7.49 -16.77 -15.67
N ILE A 410 -6.81 -16.01 -14.80
CA ILE A 410 -5.60 -16.45 -14.11
C ILE A 410 -5.94 -17.51 -13.06
N LEU A 411 -6.90 -17.23 -12.20
CA LEU A 411 -7.26 -18.11 -11.08
C LEU A 411 -7.78 -19.47 -11.54
N ARG A 412 -8.51 -19.56 -12.66
CA ARG A 412 -8.93 -20.85 -13.25
C ARG A 412 -7.78 -21.76 -13.72
N ARG A 413 -6.57 -21.21 -13.87
CA ARG A 413 -5.36 -21.95 -14.27
C ARG A 413 -4.41 -22.19 -13.09
N ALA A 414 -4.70 -21.57 -11.95
CA ALA A 414 -3.90 -21.68 -10.75
C ALA A 414 -4.34 -22.90 -9.94
N GLN A 415 -3.40 -23.50 -9.21
CA GLN A 415 -3.68 -24.53 -8.22
C GLN A 415 -3.37 -23.98 -6.82
N PRO A 416 -4.23 -24.21 -5.81
CA PRO A 416 -3.93 -23.78 -4.45
C PRO A 416 -2.69 -24.53 -3.95
N LEU A 417 -1.78 -23.81 -3.29
CA LEU A 417 -0.71 -24.44 -2.53
C LEU A 417 -1.12 -24.54 -1.06
N PRO A 418 -0.70 -25.59 -0.34
CA PRO A 418 -0.95 -25.69 1.10
C PRO A 418 -0.39 -24.48 1.83
N CYS A 419 -1.19 -23.93 2.75
CA CYS A 419 -0.76 -22.91 3.71
C CYS A 419 0.23 -23.49 4.72
#